data_AF-A0A2A5H6M9-F1
#
_entry.id   AF-A0A2A5H6M9-F1
#
_cell.length_a   1.000
_cell.length_b   1.000
_cell.length_c   1.000
_cell.angle_alpha   90.00
_cell.angle_beta   90.00
_cell.angle_gamma   90.00
#
_symmetry.space_group_name_H-M   'P 1'
#
loop_
_entity.id
_entity.type
_entity.pdbx_description
1 polymer ?
#
loop_
_entity_poly.entity_id
_entity_poly.type
_entity_poly.pdbx_seq_one_letter_code
_entity_poly.pdbx_strand_id
1 'polypeptide(L)'
;MFPKNNQPSKDKNTLSGIVSINDLKEMEFNDKELTPQQYLALKNYDRYRVKELNKQKSEKDFHKTYLQLQAMANLTPFEDFLKEEYF
;
A
#
# COMPACT_ATOMS: atom_id res chain seq x y z
N MET A 1 17.44 -15.38 32.67
CA MET A 1 17.90 -14.31 31.75
C MET A 1 18.31 -14.97 30.45
N PHE A 2 17.59 -14.72 29.36
CA PHE A 2 17.96 -15.19 28.02
C PHE A 2 18.71 -14.08 27.30
N PRO A 3 19.76 -14.38 26.51
CA PRO A 3 20.49 -13.35 25.79
C PRO A 3 19.58 -12.73 24.73
N LYS A 4 19.54 -11.39 24.70
CA LYS A 4 18.96 -10.65 23.57
C LYS A 4 19.88 -10.83 22.37
N ASN A 5 19.50 -11.68 21.44
CA ASN A 5 20.10 -11.68 20.11
C ASN A 5 19.76 -10.35 19.43
N ASN A 6 20.70 -9.41 19.43
CA ASN A 6 20.72 -8.29 18.50
C ASN A 6 21.06 -8.85 17.11
N GLN A 7 20.04 -9.40 16.42
CA GLN A 7 20.10 -9.48 14.97
C GLN A 7 19.58 -8.14 14.43
N PRO A 8 20.30 -7.46 13.52
CA PRO A 8 19.73 -6.35 12.78
C PRO A 8 18.50 -6.89 12.06
N SER A 9 17.33 -6.27 12.31
CA SER A 9 16.13 -6.53 11.54
C SER A 9 16.49 -6.23 10.09
N LYS A 10 16.74 -7.27 9.30
CA LYS A 10 16.84 -7.13 7.85
C LYS A 10 15.48 -6.57 7.42
N ASP A 11 15.45 -5.28 7.11
CA ASP A 11 14.32 -4.61 6.50
C ASP A 11 13.96 -5.39 5.23
N LYS A 12 12.91 -6.22 5.32
CA LYS A 12 12.57 -7.19 4.29
C LYS A 12 11.92 -6.55 3.06
N ASN A 13 11.66 -5.24 3.03
CA ASN A 13 10.81 -4.64 1.99
C ASN A 13 11.51 -3.82 0.92
N THR A 14 12.79 -3.48 1.00
CA THR A 14 13.42 -2.62 -0.03
C THR A 14 14.11 -3.41 -1.15
N LEU A 15 13.49 -4.45 -1.71
CA LEU A 15 14.06 -5.14 -2.87
C LEU A 15 14.19 -4.23 -4.11
N SER A 16 13.51 -3.07 -4.13
CA SER A 16 13.59 -2.05 -5.20
C SER A 16 13.86 -0.62 -4.71
N GLY A 17 13.93 -0.38 -3.40
CA GLY A 17 13.98 0.98 -2.83
C GLY A 17 12.68 1.80 -2.98
N ILE A 18 11.63 1.20 -3.52
CA ILE A 18 10.30 1.80 -3.65
C ILE A 18 9.53 1.57 -2.36
N VAL A 19 8.83 2.61 -1.86
CA VAL A 19 7.85 2.48 -0.78
C VAL A 19 6.47 2.43 -1.40
N SER A 20 5.78 1.30 -1.26
CA SER A 20 4.44 1.05 -1.82
C SER A 20 3.33 1.38 -0.83
N ILE A 21 2.08 1.34 -1.29
CA ILE A 21 0.90 1.48 -0.41
C ILE A 21 0.86 0.39 0.67
N ASN A 22 1.21 -0.86 0.32
CA ASN A 22 1.24 -1.93 1.31
C ASN A 22 2.36 -1.76 2.34
N ASP A 23 3.50 -1.17 1.96
CA ASP A 23 4.53 -0.79 2.91
C ASP A 23 4.02 0.28 3.89
N LEU A 24 3.29 1.28 3.41
CA LEU A 24 2.70 2.31 4.27
C LEU A 24 1.67 1.72 5.24
N LYS A 25 0.85 0.76 4.80
CA LYS A 25 -0.09 0.04 5.67
C LYS A 25 0.62 -0.80 6.72
N GLU A 26 1.72 -1.45 6.36
CA GLU A 26 2.55 -2.20 7.31
C GLU A 26 3.21 -1.24 8.32
N MET A 27 3.67 -0.08 7.89
CA MET A 27 4.20 0.96 8.78
C MET A 27 3.12 1.45 9.76
N GLU A 28 1.93 1.80 9.27
CA GLU A 28 0.80 2.24 10.10
C GLU A 28 0.38 1.14 11.11
N PHE A 29 0.30 -0.11 10.66
CA PHE A 29 -0.03 -1.25 11.52
C PHE A 29 1.02 -1.49 12.63
N ASN A 30 2.28 -1.19 12.36
CA ASN A 30 3.39 -1.30 13.32
C ASN A 30 3.63 0.01 14.10
N ASP A 31 2.64 0.91 14.17
CA ASP A 31 2.71 2.20 14.87
C ASP A 31 3.88 3.10 14.45
N LYS A 32 4.36 2.96 13.20
CA LYS A 32 5.37 3.85 12.63
C LYS A 32 4.69 5.11 12.11
N GLU A 33 5.29 6.26 12.40
CA GLU A 33 4.80 7.56 11.94
C GLU A 33 4.89 7.66 10.41
N LEU A 34 3.78 8.04 9.78
CA LEU A 34 3.73 8.37 8.36
C LEU A 34 3.76 9.87 8.17
N THR A 35 4.44 10.31 7.11
CA THR A 35 4.40 11.72 6.68
C THR A 35 3.01 12.10 6.17
N PRO A 36 2.66 13.41 6.13
CA PRO A 36 1.38 13.85 5.58
C PRO A 36 1.11 13.37 4.14
N GLN A 37 2.15 13.30 3.30
CA GLN A 37 2.03 12.80 1.93
C GLN A 37 1.74 11.31 1.87
N GLN A 38 2.37 10.50 2.73
CA GLN A 38 2.11 9.07 2.83
C GLN A 38 0.68 8.80 3.30
N TYR A 39 0.20 9.53 4.31
CA TYR A 39 -1.21 9.47 4.73
C TYR A 39 -2.17 9.89 3.60
N LEU A 40 -1.82 10.92 2.82
CA LEU A 40 -2.62 11.34 1.68
C LEU A 40 -2.68 10.26 0.60
N ALA A 41 -1.56 9.61 0.29
CA ALA A 41 -1.51 8.52 -0.68
C ALA A 41 -2.36 7.31 -0.25
N LEU A 42 -2.36 6.95 1.05
CA LEU A 42 -3.27 5.92 1.59
C LEU A 42 -4.74 6.28 1.33
N LYS A 43 -5.14 7.51 1.65
CA LYS A 43 -6.52 7.99 1.46
C LYS A 43 -6.93 8.02 -0.01
N ASN A 44 -6.03 8.45 -0.89
CA ASN A 44 -6.28 8.47 -2.33
C ASN A 44 -6.43 7.05 -2.89
N TYR A 45 -5.52 6.13 -2.54
CA TYR A 45 -5.65 4.74 -2.95
C TYR A 45 -6.93 4.09 -2.43
N ASP A 46 -7.30 4.31 -1.17
CA ASP A 46 -8.53 3.74 -0.61
C ASP A 46 -9.78 4.25 -1.34
N ARG A 47 -9.84 5.55 -1.63
CA ARG A 47 -10.93 6.15 -2.42
C ARG A 47 -10.99 5.57 -3.83
N TYR A 48 -9.84 5.53 -4.51
CA TYR A 48 -9.73 4.97 -5.86
C TYR A 48 -10.13 3.49 -5.88
N ARG A 49 -9.64 2.68 -4.94
CA ARG A 49 -9.98 1.25 -4.83
C ARG A 49 -11.49 1.05 -4.72
N VAL A 50 -12.16 1.77 -3.81
CA VAL A 50 -13.61 1.65 -3.63
C VAL A 50 -14.37 2.10 -4.89
N LYS A 51 -13.95 3.21 -5.50
CA LYS A 51 -14.53 3.72 -6.75
C LYS A 51 -14.43 2.70 -7.89
N GLU A 52 -13.26 2.10 -8.10
CA GLU A 52 -13.06 1.13 -9.19
C GLU A 52 -13.81 -0.18 -8.94
N LEU A 53 -13.82 -0.69 -7.71
CA LEU A 53 -14.57 -1.90 -7.37
C LEU A 53 -16.09 -1.71 -7.54
N ASN A 54 -16.62 -0.55 -7.16
CA ASN A 54 -18.05 -0.24 -7.29
C ASN A 54 -18.53 -0.06 -8.74
N LYS A 55 -17.61 0.12 -9.71
CA LYS A 55 -17.96 0.17 -11.13
C LYS A 55 -18.23 -1.21 -11.74
N GLN A 56 -17.77 -2.28 -11.09
CA GLN A 56 -17.83 -3.62 -11.66
C GLN A 56 -19.24 -4.20 -11.52
N LYS A 57 -19.76 -4.79 -12.61
CA LYS A 57 -21.15 -5.29 -12.72
C LYS A 57 -21.25 -6.80 -12.56
N SER A 58 -20.12 -7.50 -12.48
CA SER A 58 -20.06 -8.94 -12.33
C SER A 58 -19.02 -9.32 -11.29
N GLU A 59 -19.23 -10.45 -10.63
CA GLU A 59 -18.28 -11.00 -9.67
C GLU A 59 -16.92 -11.28 -10.33
N LYS A 60 -16.92 -11.78 -11.56
CA LYS A 60 -15.70 -12.04 -12.34
C LYS A 60 -14.88 -10.76 -12.56
N ASP A 61 -15.55 -9.67 -12.95
CA ASP A 61 -14.87 -8.39 -13.20
C ASP A 61 -14.44 -7.72 -11.88
N PHE A 62 -15.22 -7.89 -10.81
CA PHE A 62 -14.86 -7.48 -9.46
C PHE A 62 -13.57 -8.16 -9.02
N HIS A 63 -13.49 -9.50 -9.09
CA HIS A 63 -12.29 -10.24 -8.70
C HIS A 63 -11.07 -9.87 -9.54
N LYS A 64 -11.25 -9.70 -10.86
CA LYS A 64 -10.17 -9.24 -11.75
C LYS A 64 -9.65 -7.86 -11.33
N THR A 65 -10.56 -6.91 -11.10
CA THR A 65 -10.22 -5.53 -10.71
C THR A 65 -9.57 -5.51 -9.33
N TYR A 66 -10.07 -6.30 -8.40
CA TYR A 66 -9.50 -6.46 -7.06
C TYR A 66 -8.05 -6.94 -7.12
N LEU A 67 -7.75 -7.98 -7.92
CA LEU A 67 -6.39 -8.48 -8.09
C LEU A 67 -5.46 -7.43 -8.71
N GLN A 68 -5.95 -6.66 -9.68
CA GLN A 68 -5.19 -5.55 -10.28
C GLN A 68 -4.84 -4.47 -9.25
N LEU A 69 -5.83 -4.05 -8.45
CA LEU A 69 -5.63 -3.05 -7.39
C LEU A 69 -4.65 -3.56 -6.33
N GLN A 70 -4.75 -4.84 -5.94
CA GLN A 70 -3.81 -5.45 -5.01
C GLN A 70 -2.38 -5.51 -5.59
N ALA A 71 -2.21 -5.77 -6.88
CA ALA A 71 -0.90 -5.72 -7.53
C ALA A 71 -0.33 -4.30 -7.52
N MET A 72 -1.14 -3.28 -7.85
CA MET A 72 -0.73 -1.88 -7.79
C MET A 72 -0.28 -1.49 -6.38
N ALA A 73 -1.04 -1.87 -5.34
CA ALA A 73 -0.68 -1.55 -3.96
C ALA A 73 0.65 -2.14 -3.48
N ASN A 74 1.11 -3.24 -4.11
CA ASN A 74 2.36 -3.90 -3.77
C ASN A 74 3.56 -3.43 -4.61
N LEU A 75 3.32 -2.96 -5.84
CA LEU A 75 4.39 -2.79 -6.83
C LEU A 75 4.58 -1.33 -7.29
N THR A 76 3.64 -0.44 -6.97
CA THR A 76 3.68 0.96 -7.38
C THR A 76 4.20 1.86 -6.25
N PRO A 77 5.11 2.82 -6.52
CA PRO A 77 5.50 3.84 -5.55
C PRO A 77 4.29 4.61 -5.02
N PHE A 78 4.26 4.91 -3.71
CA PHE A 78 3.11 5.59 -3.12
C PHE A 78 2.87 6.98 -3.74
N GLU A 79 3.93 7.63 -4.23
CA GLU A 79 3.89 8.95 -4.85
C GLU A 79 3.00 8.97 -6.11
N ASP A 80 2.86 7.85 -6.81
CA ASP A 80 1.96 7.78 -7.96
C ASP A 80 0.50 7.98 -7.54
N PHE A 81 0.12 7.57 -6.33
CA PHE A 81 -1.23 7.80 -5.79
C PHE A 81 -1.45 9.24 -5.31
N LEU A 82 -0.46 10.12 -5.46
CA LEU A 82 -0.61 11.57 -5.28
C LEU A 82 -1.01 12.28 -6.59
N LYS A 83 -1.13 11.56 -7.71
CA LYS A 83 -1.60 12.11 -8.98
C LYS A 83 -3.12 12.29 -8.98
N GLU A 84 -3.58 13.28 -9.75
CA GLU A 84 -5.00 13.68 -9.81
C GLU A 84 -5.96 12.55 -10.21
N GLU A 85 -5.50 11.56 -10.99
CA GLU A 85 -6.32 10.42 -11.40
C GLU A 85 -6.80 9.55 -10.21
N TYR A 86 -6.11 9.64 -9.07
CA TYR A 86 -6.41 8.92 -7.84
C TYR A 86 -7.20 9.76 -6.80
N PHE A 87 -7.60 10.98 -7.16
CA PHE A 87 -8.39 11.86 -6.29
C PHE A 87 -9.89 11.58 -6.35
#